data_AF-A0ABD1PPM7-F1
#
_entry.id   AF-A0ABD1PPM7-F1
#
_cell.length_a   1.000
_cell.length_b   1.000
_cell.length_c   1.000
_cell.angle_alpha   90.00
_cell.angle_beta   90.00
_cell.angle_gamma   90.00
#
_symmetry.space_group_name_H-M   'P 1'
#
loop_
_entity.id
_entity.type
_entity.pdbx_description
1 polymer ?
#
loop_
_entity_poly.entity_id
_entity_poly.type
_entity_poly.pdbx_seq_one_letter_code
_entity_poly.pdbx_strand_id
1 'polypeptide(L)'
;MGCFKRSESALLLGFLVLIFSESVLGRFVVEKNSLRVTSPDSIKGTHDSAIGNFGIPQYGGSMAGTVVFPKENRKGCKNFDDFGISFKSKPGALPFFVLVDRGDCFFALKVWNAQNAGAAAVLVADDVEEALITMDSPEEDSASAKYIANITIPSATDREKFR
;
A
#
# COMPACT_ATOMS: atom_id res chain seq x y z
N MET A 1 32.44 -56.40 -27.26
CA MET A 1 33.05 -55.21 -26.63
C MET A 1 32.28 -53.97 -27.06
N GLY A 2 31.20 -53.62 -26.36
CA GLY A 2 30.46 -52.38 -26.57
C GLY A 2 30.97 -51.33 -25.59
N CYS A 3 31.81 -50.41 -26.07
CA CYS A 3 32.37 -49.34 -25.25
C CYS A 3 31.30 -48.24 -25.08
N PHE A 4 30.63 -48.22 -23.92
CA PHE A 4 29.68 -47.18 -23.57
C PHE A 4 30.45 -45.91 -23.21
N LYS A 5 30.70 -45.06 -24.22
CA LYS A 5 31.28 -43.71 -24.02
C LYS A 5 30.26 -42.86 -23.25
N ARG A 6 30.47 -42.72 -21.95
CA ARG A 6 29.72 -41.81 -21.08
C ARG A 6 29.90 -40.38 -21.62
N SER A 7 28.81 -39.80 -22.10
CA SER A 7 28.79 -38.46 -22.71
C SER A 7 29.06 -37.39 -21.65
N GLU A 8 30.29 -36.89 -21.58
CA GLU A 8 30.66 -35.77 -20.71
C GLU A 8 29.89 -34.48 -21.05
N SER A 9 29.42 -34.36 -22.29
CA SER A 9 28.61 -33.24 -22.77
C SER A 9 27.26 -33.15 -22.07
N ALA A 10 26.68 -34.28 -21.66
CA ALA A 10 25.39 -34.31 -20.96
C ALA A 10 25.52 -33.85 -19.50
N LEU A 11 26.66 -34.14 -18.87
CA LEU A 11 26.98 -33.67 -17.52
C LEU A 11 27.21 -32.16 -17.50
N LEU A 12 27.92 -31.61 -18.48
CA LEU A 12 28.16 -30.16 -18.63
C LEU A 12 26.86 -29.40 -18.94
N LEU A 13 25.98 -29.93 -19.80
CA LEU A 13 24.67 -29.31 -20.05
C LEU A 13 23.78 -29.33 -18.81
N GLY A 14 23.77 -30.44 -18.05
CA GLY A 14 23.01 -30.52 -16.80
C GLY A 14 23.49 -29.51 -15.75
N PHE A 15 24.80 -29.27 -15.69
CA PHE A 15 25.39 -28.26 -14.79
C PHE A 15 25.03 -26.83 -15.20
N LEU A 16 24.98 -26.54 -16.50
CA LEU A 16 24.56 -25.23 -17.03
C LEU A 16 23.08 -24.94 -16.73
N VAL A 17 22.19 -25.93 -16.82
CA VAL A 17 20.76 -25.75 -16.52
C VAL A 17 20.52 -25.45 -15.03
N LEU A 18 21.33 -26.00 -14.12
CA LEU A 18 21.24 -25.74 -12.68
C LEU A 18 21.69 -24.32 -12.28
N ILE A 19 22.52 -23.66 -13.09
CA ILE A 19 23.02 -22.30 -12.80
C ILE A 19 21.98 -21.24 -13.19
N PHE A 20 21.09 -21.52 -14.15
CA PHE A 20 20.05 -20.59 -14.58
C PHE A 20 18.76 -20.60 -13.73
N SER A 21 18.66 -21.50 -12.74
CA SER A 21 17.54 -21.50 -11.78
C SER A 21 17.84 -20.62 -10.57
N GLU A 22 18.26 -19.37 -10.78
CA GLU A 22 18.19 -18.37 -9.73
C GLU A 22 16.72 -18.02 -9.51
N SER A 23 16.11 -18.71 -8.55
CA SER A 23 14.79 -18.35 -8.04
C SER A 23 14.95 -17.04 -7.29
N VAL A 24 14.71 -15.90 -7.96
CA VAL A 24 14.62 -14.61 -7.28
C VAL A 24 13.38 -14.65 -6.40
N LEU A 25 13.56 -15.07 -5.14
CA LEU A 25 12.57 -14.93 -4.09
C LEU A 25 12.48 -13.45 -3.75
N GLY A 26 11.69 -12.70 -4.52
CA GLY A 26 11.24 -11.38 -4.15
C GLY A 26 10.47 -11.48 -2.83
N ARG A 27 11.08 -11.07 -1.72
CA ARG A 27 10.37 -10.91 -0.46
C ARG A 27 9.90 -9.46 -0.38
N PHE A 28 8.59 -9.26 -0.47
CA PHE A 28 7.99 -7.99 -0.08
C PHE A 28 8.23 -7.78 1.41
N VAL A 29 9.06 -6.79 1.73
CA VAL A 29 9.29 -6.38 3.11
C VAL A 29 8.19 -5.39 3.46
N VAL A 30 7.20 -5.86 4.20
CA VAL A 30 6.19 -4.98 4.80
C VAL A 30 6.88 -4.18 5.90
N GLU A 31 6.89 -2.85 5.77
CA GLU A 31 7.46 -1.94 6.76
C GLU A 31 6.55 -1.85 7.99
N LYS A 32 6.73 -2.81 8.90
CA LYS A 32 6.11 -2.84 10.23
C LYS A 32 6.62 -1.65 11.07
N ASN A 33 5.77 -1.08 11.92
CA ASN A 33 6.02 0.14 12.72
C ASN A 33 6.10 1.48 11.96
N SER A 34 5.53 1.58 10.76
CA SER A 34 5.51 2.82 9.98
C SER A 34 4.52 3.88 10.48
N LEU A 35 3.51 3.51 11.28
CA LEU A 35 2.47 4.42 11.77
C LEU A 35 2.56 4.62 13.28
N ARG A 36 2.58 5.89 13.70
CA ARG A 36 2.63 6.27 15.11
C ARG A 36 1.50 7.21 15.47
N VAL A 37 0.62 6.77 16.36
CA VAL A 37 -0.43 7.62 16.94
C VAL A 37 0.14 8.38 18.12
N THR A 38 0.03 9.70 18.05
CA THR A 38 0.55 10.62 19.07
C THR A 38 -0.50 11.02 20.11
N SER A 39 -1.78 10.93 19.75
CA SER A 39 -2.93 11.35 20.58
C SER A 39 -4.23 10.72 20.05
N PRO A 40 -5.25 10.46 20.89
CA PRO A 40 -5.26 10.58 22.36
C PRO A 40 -4.47 9.45 23.05
N ASP A 41 -4.18 9.62 24.35
CA ASP A 41 -3.36 8.65 25.11
C ASP A 41 -3.95 7.23 25.16
N SER A 42 -5.25 7.07 24.91
CA SER A 42 -5.93 5.76 24.88
C SER A 42 -5.47 4.85 23.74
N ILE A 43 -5.09 5.42 22.60
CA ILE A 43 -4.67 4.68 21.38
C ILE A 43 -3.25 5.02 20.94
N LYS A 44 -2.55 5.83 21.75
CA LYS A 44 -1.18 6.26 21.52
C LYS A 44 -0.25 5.06 21.49
N GLY A 45 0.58 5.01 20.46
CA GLY A 45 1.47 3.88 20.25
C GLY A 45 1.96 3.81 18.83
N THR A 46 2.84 2.84 18.59
CA THR A 46 3.25 2.45 17.25
C THR A 46 2.42 1.25 16.84
N HIS A 47 1.88 1.31 15.62
CA HIS A 47 1.01 0.29 15.07
C HIS A 47 1.62 -0.27 13.79
N ASP A 48 1.30 -1.53 13.53
CA ASP A 48 1.75 -2.21 12.33
C ASP A 48 0.87 -1.81 11.16
N SER A 49 1.47 -1.14 10.16
CA SER A 49 0.79 -0.75 8.94
C SER A 49 1.54 -1.25 7.71
N ALA A 50 0.83 -1.44 6.61
CA ALA A 50 1.41 -1.70 5.30
C ALA A 50 1.32 -0.43 4.44
N ILE A 51 2.45 0.23 4.22
CA ILE A 51 2.52 1.37 3.30
C ILE A 51 2.32 0.88 1.86
N GLY A 52 1.48 1.57 1.09
CA GLY A 52 1.32 1.30 -0.34
C GLY A 52 2.57 1.71 -1.12
N ASN A 53 2.94 0.93 -2.15
CA ASN A 53 4.14 1.18 -2.96
C ASN A 53 3.94 2.31 -4.01
N PHE A 54 3.04 3.27 -3.73
CA PHE A 54 2.71 4.39 -4.59
C PHE A 54 2.36 5.63 -3.76
N GLY A 55 2.52 6.80 -4.39
CA GLY A 55 2.61 8.07 -3.69
C GLY A 55 4.05 8.55 -3.56
N ILE A 56 4.23 9.85 -3.32
CA ILE A 56 5.52 10.51 -3.17
C ILE A 56 5.63 10.99 -1.71
N PRO A 57 6.81 10.88 -1.07
CA PRO A 57 8.07 10.36 -1.60
C PRO A 57 8.13 8.82 -1.60
N GLN A 58 8.83 8.26 -2.59
CA GLN A 58 9.14 6.82 -2.62
C GLN A 58 10.28 6.43 -1.68
N TYR A 59 10.91 7.41 -1.01
CA TYR A 59 12.05 7.20 -0.12
C TYR A 59 12.07 8.25 0.98
N GLY A 60 12.08 7.77 2.24
CA GLY A 60 12.51 8.50 3.43
C GLY A 60 11.72 9.77 3.79
N GLY A 61 11.00 9.73 4.92
CA GLY A 61 10.38 10.90 5.51
C GLY A 61 9.34 10.53 6.55
N SER A 62 8.94 11.50 7.36
CA SER A 62 7.82 11.36 8.30
C SER A 62 6.87 12.53 8.12
N MET A 63 5.57 12.24 7.98
CA MET A 63 4.52 13.26 7.93
C MET A 63 3.65 13.12 9.18
N ALA A 64 3.35 14.24 9.82
CA ALA A 64 2.39 14.29 10.92
C ALA A 64 1.11 14.99 10.44
N GLY A 65 -0.04 14.46 10.83
CA GLY A 65 -1.35 14.96 10.42
C GLY A 65 -2.45 14.55 11.38
N THR A 66 -3.64 15.09 11.16
CA THR A 66 -4.84 14.77 11.93
C THR A 66 -5.68 13.79 11.14
N VAL A 67 -6.09 12.68 11.77
CA VAL A 67 -6.95 11.68 11.14
C VAL A 67 -8.40 12.17 11.12
N VAL A 68 -9.05 12.07 9.96
CA VAL A 68 -10.46 12.38 9.76
C VAL A 68 -11.15 11.17 9.15
N PHE A 69 -12.23 10.73 9.78
CA PHE A 69 -13.12 9.71 9.25
C PHE A 69 -14.38 10.36 8.66
N PRO A 70 -14.62 10.27 7.34
CA PRO A 70 -15.75 10.95 6.71
C PRO A 70 -17.07 10.28 7.09
N LYS A 71 -18.13 11.07 7.30
CA LYS A 71 -19.46 10.54 7.65
C LYS A 71 -20.12 9.79 6.49
N GLU A 72 -19.95 10.34 5.29
CA GLU A 72 -20.45 9.83 4.01
C GLU A 72 -19.28 9.37 3.14
N ASN A 73 -19.53 8.47 2.18
CA ASN A 73 -18.48 7.90 1.33
C ASN A 73 -17.32 7.26 2.13
N ARG A 74 -17.63 6.55 3.23
CA ARG A 74 -16.65 5.93 4.15
C ARG A 74 -15.66 5.00 3.46
N LYS A 75 -16.07 4.37 2.37
CA LYS A 75 -15.22 3.49 1.57
C LYS A 75 -14.41 4.22 0.49
N GLY A 76 -14.61 5.53 0.28
CA GLY A 76 -13.83 6.32 -0.67
C GLY A 76 -13.98 5.94 -2.16
N CYS A 77 -15.03 5.20 -2.54
CA CYS A 77 -15.20 4.71 -3.92
C CYS A 77 -15.83 5.72 -4.87
N LYS A 78 -16.36 6.83 -4.34
CA LYS A 78 -16.89 7.97 -5.11
C LYS A 78 -16.06 9.22 -4.85
N ASN A 79 -16.23 10.26 -5.67
CA ASN A 79 -15.62 11.55 -5.39
C ASN A 79 -16.22 12.15 -4.12
N PHE A 80 -15.37 12.68 -3.24
CA PHE A 80 -15.84 13.33 -2.00
C PHE A 80 -16.49 14.70 -2.27
N ASP A 81 -16.14 15.35 -3.38
CA ASP A 81 -16.77 16.60 -3.83
C ASP A 81 -18.28 16.42 -4.11
N ASP A 82 -18.71 15.23 -4.55
CA ASP A 82 -20.13 14.89 -4.76
C ASP A 82 -20.95 14.99 -3.47
N PHE A 83 -20.28 14.90 -2.31
CA PHE A 83 -20.86 14.99 -0.97
C PHE A 83 -20.54 16.33 -0.30
N GLY A 84 -19.91 17.28 -1.01
CA GLY A 84 -19.44 18.55 -0.44
C GLY A 84 -18.33 18.41 0.60
N ILE A 85 -17.59 17.30 0.59
CA ILE A 85 -16.52 17.01 1.55
C ILE A 85 -15.17 17.45 0.98
N SER A 86 -14.45 18.31 1.70
CA SER A 86 -13.06 18.67 1.39
C SER A 86 -12.14 18.44 2.58
N PHE A 87 -10.95 17.90 2.29
CA PHE A 87 -9.89 17.61 3.26
C PHE A 87 -8.73 18.60 3.15
N LYS A 88 -8.93 19.75 2.48
CA LYS A 88 -7.92 20.80 2.41
C LYS A 88 -7.69 21.40 3.79
N SER A 89 -6.47 21.31 4.29
CA SER A 89 -6.07 21.95 5.53
C SER A 89 -5.86 23.46 5.31
N LYS A 90 -6.07 24.25 6.38
CA LYS A 90 -5.74 25.68 6.35
C LYS A 90 -4.22 25.86 6.46
N PRO A 91 -3.64 26.91 5.84
CA PRO A 91 -2.23 27.22 6.05
C PRO A 91 -1.89 27.33 7.54
N GLY A 92 -0.85 26.61 7.97
CA GLY A 92 -0.42 26.54 9.37
C GLY A 92 -1.14 25.51 10.25
N ALA A 93 -2.17 24.83 9.74
CA ALA A 93 -2.79 23.69 10.42
C ALA A 93 -2.10 22.37 10.04
N LEU A 94 -2.30 21.34 10.88
CA LEU A 94 -1.88 19.99 10.51
C LEU A 94 -2.66 19.50 9.28
N PRO A 95 -2.00 18.81 8.34
CA PRO A 95 -2.67 18.22 7.20
C PRO A 95 -3.65 17.13 7.64
N PHE A 96 -4.69 16.91 6.83
CA PHE A 96 -5.68 15.87 7.12
C PHE A 96 -5.28 14.53 6.49
N PHE A 97 -5.27 13.49 7.32
CA PHE A 97 -5.14 12.10 6.92
C PHE A 97 -6.54 11.50 6.89
N VAL A 98 -6.95 10.95 5.75
CA VAL A 98 -8.32 10.44 5.60
C VAL A 98 -8.32 8.96 5.91
N LEU A 99 -9.12 8.56 6.90
CA LEU A 99 -9.38 7.15 7.19
C LEU A 99 -10.57 6.69 6.35
N VAL A 100 -10.40 5.60 5.60
CA VAL A 100 -11.47 4.98 4.80
C VAL A 100 -11.56 3.49 5.10
N ASP A 101 -12.75 2.94 4.95
CA ASP A 101 -12.99 1.51 5.14
C ASP A 101 -12.59 0.73 3.87
N ARG A 102 -12.10 -0.51 4.07
CA ARG A 102 -11.82 -1.46 2.99
C ARG A 102 -13.11 -1.86 2.23
N GLY A 103 -12.97 -2.27 0.97
CA GLY A 103 -14.04 -2.86 0.16
C GLY A 103 -14.61 -1.96 -0.96
N ASP A 104 -15.52 -2.51 -1.76
CA ASP A 104 -16.26 -1.95 -2.91
C ASP A 104 -15.43 -1.47 -4.13
N CYS A 105 -14.18 -1.06 -3.93
CA CYS A 105 -13.32 -0.57 -5.00
C CYS A 105 -11.83 -0.75 -4.68
N PHE A 106 -11.01 -0.60 -5.73
CA PHE A 106 -9.56 -0.68 -5.66
C PHE A 106 -8.97 0.40 -4.74
N PHE A 107 -7.87 0.06 -4.09
CA PHE A 107 -7.21 0.97 -3.16
C PHE A 107 -6.69 2.23 -3.83
N ALA A 108 -6.10 2.11 -5.02
CA ALA A 108 -5.62 3.26 -5.78
C ALA A 108 -6.75 4.26 -6.07
N LEU A 109 -7.97 3.77 -6.34
CA LEU A 109 -9.14 4.64 -6.54
C LEU A 109 -9.52 5.39 -5.26
N LYS A 110 -9.48 4.73 -4.10
CA LYS A 110 -9.74 5.37 -2.79
C LYS A 110 -8.75 6.52 -2.54
N VAL A 111 -7.47 6.24 -2.76
CA VAL A 111 -6.40 7.23 -2.57
C VAL A 111 -6.55 8.38 -3.56
N TRP A 112 -6.84 8.09 -4.82
CA TRP A 112 -7.11 9.09 -5.86
C TRP A 112 -8.27 10.02 -5.50
N ASN A 113 -9.40 9.48 -5.07
CA ASN A 113 -10.58 10.26 -4.70
C ASN A 113 -10.30 11.16 -3.48
N ALA A 114 -9.62 10.63 -2.47
CA ALA A 114 -9.23 11.40 -1.29
C ALA A 114 -8.21 12.51 -1.63
N GLN A 115 -7.23 12.22 -2.49
CA GLN A 115 -6.26 13.19 -2.99
C GLN A 115 -6.96 14.36 -3.68
N ASN A 116 -7.91 14.09 -4.58
CA ASN A 116 -8.66 15.13 -5.30
C ASN A 116 -9.45 16.04 -4.34
N ALA A 117 -9.94 15.47 -3.24
CA ALA A 117 -10.62 16.22 -2.18
C ALA A 117 -9.67 17.01 -1.26
N GLY A 118 -8.36 16.88 -1.45
CA GLY A 118 -7.32 17.64 -0.74
C GLY A 118 -6.70 16.92 0.46
N ALA A 119 -6.87 15.60 0.57
CA ALA A 119 -6.20 14.81 1.60
C ALA A 119 -4.68 14.87 1.44
N ALA A 120 -3.94 14.78 2.54
CA ALA A 120 -2.48 14.72 2.50
C ALA A 120 -1.93 13.29 2.67
N ALA A 121 -2.73 12.39 3.24
CA ALA A 121 -2.45 10.97 3.31
C ALA A 121 -3.75 10.18 3.44
N VAL A 122 -3.72 8.90 3.14
CA VAL A 122 -4.87 8.00 3.27
C VAL A 122 -4.51 6.78 4.11
N LEU A 123 -5.35 6.51 5.10
CA LEU A 123 -5.32 5.29 5.89
C LEU A 123 -6.50 4.44 5.49
N VAL A 124 -6.27 3.19 5.10
CA VAL A 124 -7.33 2.23 4.83
C VAL A 124 -7.43 1.29 6.02
N ALA A 125 -8.57 1.34 6.71
CA ALA A 125 -8.87 0.42 7.79
C ALA A 125 -9.24 -0.94 7.20
N ASP A 126 -8.44 -1.95 7.55
CA ASP A 126 -8.70 -3.34 7.23
C ASP A 126 -9.43 -4.01 8.40
N ASP A 127 -10.63 -4.52 8.10
CA ASP A 127 -11.52 -5.24 9.02
C ASP A 127 -11.33 -6.76 8.96
N VAL A 128 -10.48 -7.25 8.04
CA VAL A 128 -10.17 -8.68 7.90
C VAL A 128 -8.89 -9.02 8.64
N GLU A 129 -8.94 -10.04 9.50
CA GLU A 129 -7.77 -10.54 10.22
C GLU A 129 -6.88 -11.41 9.31
N GLU A 130 -6.24 -10.78 8.32
CA GLU A 130 -5.25 -11.41 7.45
C GLU A 130 -3.87 -10.77 7.60
N ALA A 131 -2.82 -11.44 7.10
CA ALA A 131 -1.48 -10.87 7.12
C ALA A 131 -1.49 -9.56 6.31
N LEU A 132 -0.94 -8.48 6.89
CA LEU A 132 -0.77 -7.23 6.16
C LEU A 132 0.12 -7.51 4.95
N ILE A 133 -0.49 -7.54 3.76
CA ILE A 133 0.21 -7.66 2.50
C ILE A 133 0.36 -6.27 1.90
N THR A 134 1.52 -5.99 1.30
CA THR A 134 1.63 -4.85 0.38
C THR A 134 0.66 -5.10 -0.77
N MET A 135 -0.22 -4.14 -1.04
CA MET A 135 -1.23 -4.28 -2.09
C MET A 135 -0.61 -4.13 -3.48
N ASP A 136 0.12 -5.17 -3.88
CA ASP A 136 0.60 -5.47 -5.22
C ASP A 136 -0.25 -6.61 -5.80
N SER A 137 -1.59 -6.49 -5.71
CA SER A 137 -2.49 -7.51 -6.28
C SER A 137 -2.52 -7.38 -7.81
N PRO A 138 -2.08 -8.42 -8.56
CA PRO A 138 -1.97 -8.39 -10.02
C PRO A 138 -3.32 -8.33 -10.74
N GLU A 139 -4.45 -8.48 -10.03
CA GLU A 139 -5.78 -8.29 -10.61
C GLU A 139 -6.14 -6.79 -10.79
N GLU A 140 -5.40 -5.87 -10.15
CA GLU A 140 -5.66 -4.42 -10.19
C GLU A 140 -4.93 -3.68 -11.33
N ASP A 141 -4.05 -4.33 -12.08
CA ASP A 141 -2.96 -3.65 -12.81
C ASP A 141 -3.39 -2.76 -13.98
N SER A 142 -4.44 -3.08 -14.75
CA SER A 142 -4.77 -2.26 -15.94
C SER A 142 -5.64 -1.05 -15.61
N ALA A 143 -6.63 -1.21 -14.71
CA ALA A 143 -7.56 -0.14 -14.35
C ALA A 143 -7.01 0.76 -13.24
N SER A 144 -6.12 0.25 -12.37
CA SER A 144 -5.51 1.02 -11.30
C SER A 144 -4.25 1.77 -11.74
N ALA A 145 -3.54 1.32 -12.78
CA ALA A 145 -2.33 2.00 -13.28
C ALA A 145 -2.54 3.48 -13.60
N LYS A 146 -3.69 3.86 -14.17
CA LYS A 146 -4.04 5.27 -14.46
C LYS A 146 -4.12 6.13 -13.20
N TYR A 147 -4.49 5.54 -12.05
CA TYR A 147 -4.55 6.25 -10.77
C TYR A 147 -3.18 6.26 -10.12
N ILE A 148 -2.50 5.11 -10.06
CA ILE A 148 -1.18 4.94 -9.45
C ILE A 148 -0.18 5.97 -9.99
N ALA A 149 -0.14 6.18 -11.31
CA ALA A 149 0.77 7.14 -11.94
C ALA A 149 0.55 8.61 -11.51
N ASN A 150 -0.65 8.95 -11.02
CA ASN A 150 -1.03 10.32 -10.65
C ASN A 150 -1.20 10.53 -9.14
N ILE A 151 -1.07 9.47 -8.33
CA ILE A 151 -1.12 9.57 -6.86
C ILE A 151 0.22 10.13 -6.37
N THR A 152 0.14 11.21 -5.61
CA THR A 152 1.28 11.92 -5.03
C THR A 152 1.28 11.89 -3.50
N ILE A 153 0.17 11.47 -2.87
CA ILE A 153 0.05 11.37 -1.41
C ILE A 153 0.40 9.97 -0.90
N PRO A 154 1.04 9.85 0.28
CA PRO A 154 1.29 8.57 0.91
C PRO A 154 -0.01 7.87 1.32
N SER A 155 0.03 6.55 1.32
CA SER A 155 -1.11 5.71 1.70
C SER A 155 -0.64 4.51 2.50
N ALA A 156 -1.43 4.09 3.48
CA ALA A 156 -1.14 2.91 4.29
C ALA A 156 -2.42 2.16 4.66
N THR A 157 -2.29 0.85 4.80
CA THR A 157 -3.34 -0.01 5.35
C THR A 157 -3.00 -0.30 6.80
N ASP A 158 -3.96 -0.11 7.69
CA ASP A 158 -3.81 -0.45 9.11
C ASP A 158 -4.94 -1.37 9.56
N ARG A 159 -4.68 -2.19 10.58
CA ARG A 159 -5.72 -3.01 11.19
C ARG A 159 -6.67 -2.12 11.98
N GLU A 160 -7.94 -2.47 12.10
CA GLU A 160 -9.00 -1.64 12.71
C GLU A 160 -8.84 -1.30 14.23
N LYS A 161 -7.64 -1.24 14.81
CA LYS A 161 -7.40 -0.91 16.22
C LYS A 161 -7.56 0.57 16.57
N PHE A 162 -7.78 1.46 15.59
CA PHE A 162 -7.89 2.91 15.81
C PHE A 162 -9.28 3.44 16.17
N ARG A 163 -10.28 2.57 16.22
CA ARG A 163 -11.68 2.98 16.38
C ARG A 163 -12.18 2.83 17.81
#